data_AF-A0A9E3BD29-F1
#
_entry.id   AF-A0A9E3BD29-F1
#
_cell.length_a   1.000
_cell.length_b   1.000
_cell.length_c   1.000
_cell.angle_alpha   90.00
_cell.angle_beta   90.00
_cell.angle_gamma   90.00
#
_symmetry.space_group_name_H-M   'P 1'
#
loop_
_entity.id
_entity.type
_entity.pdbx_description
1 polymer ?
#
loop_
_entity_poly.entity_id
_entity_poly.type
_entity_poly.pdbx_seq_one_letter_code
_entity_poly.pdbx_strand_id
1 'polypeptide(L)' 'MGEAEAQCRTGLNEQEWQQQVAPYVQEQIIVSGRYPYLARALVEDEERSLDETFLFGLTRLLEGIAAYAVSSSFNQER' A
#
# COMPACT_ATOMS: atom_id res chain seq x y z
N MET A 1 5.77 10.12 16.03
CA MET A 1 5.21 11.26 15.29
C MET A 1 3.92 10.77 14.68
N GLY A 2 2.79 11.19 15.24
CA GLY A 2 1.46 10.72 14.84
C GLY A 2 0.78 11.73 13.92
N GLU A 3 -0.23 11.29 13.17
CA GLU A 3 -1.05 12.06 12.21
C GLU A 3 -1.44 13.47 12.70
N ALA A 4 -1.60 13.65 14.00
CA ALA A 4 -1.86 14.93 14.66
C ALA A 4 -0.79 16.03 14.39
N GLU A 5 0.48 15.67 14.21
CA GLU A 5 1.56 16.63 13.95
C GLU A 5 1.61 17.06 12.48
N ALA A 6 1.15 16.20 11.56
CA ALA A 6 1.07 16.51 10.13
C ALA A 6 -0.04 17.54 9.84
N GLN A 7 -1.17 17.41 10.54
CA GLN A 7 -2.32 18.34 10.46
C GLN A 7 -1.94 19.81 10.73
N CYS A 8 -1.04 20.04 11.70
CA CYS A 8 -0.66 21.39 12.15
C CYS A 8 0.25 22.16 11.17
N ARG A 9 0.93 21.49 10.22
CA ARG A 9 1.90 22.14 9.31
C ARG A 9 1.33 22.51 7.95
N THR A 10 0.25 21.88 7.52
CA THR A 10 -0.38 22.10 6.20
C THR A 10 -1.74 22.80 6.30
N GLY A 11 -2.40 22.73 7.46
CA GLY A 11 -3.73 23.31 7.68
C GLY A 11 -4.87 22.57 6.98
N LEU A 12 -4.59 21.43 6.33
CA LEU A 12 -5.56 20.60 5.63
C LEU A 12 -5.59 19.22 6.27
N ASN A 13 -6.78 18.67 6.49
CA ASN A 13 -6.92 17.29 6.90
C ASN A 13 -6.59 16.33 5.75
N GLU A 14 -6.33 15.07 6.09
CA GLU A 14 -5.93 14.05 5.10
C GLU A 14 -6.92 13.95 3.94
N GLN A 15 -8.21 14.04 4.22
CA GLN A 15 -9.28 13.99 3.23
C GLN A 15 -9.28 15.21 2.31
N GLU A 16 -9.04 16.40 2.85
CA GLU A 16 -8.93 17.65 2.09
C GLU A 16 -7.67 17.67 1.21
N TRP A 17 -6.56 17.13 1.72
CA TRP A 17 -5.34 16.93 0.93
C TRP A 17 -5.56 15.92 -0.21
N GLN A 18 -6.19 14.78 0.07
CA GLN A 18 -6.54 13.78 -0.94
C GLN A 18 -7.41 14.38 -2.04
N GLN A 19 -8.43 15.18 -1.69
CA GLN A 19 -9.30 15.85 -2.65
C GLN A 19 -8.55 16.85 -3.55
N GLN A 20 -7.57 17.58 -3.00
CA GLN A 20 -6.77 18.52 -3.80
C GLN A 20 -5.80 17.82 -4.75
N VAL A 21 -5.25 16.68 -4.34
CA VAL A 21 -4.23 15.95 -5.11
C VAL A 21 -4.84 14.96 -6.12
N ALA A 22 -6.06 14.48 -5.87
CA ALA A 22 -6.80 13.55 -6.74
C ALA A 22 -6.79 13.92 -8.24
N PRO A 23 -7.12 15.15 -8.67
CA PRO A 23 -7.15 15.49 -10.10
C PRO A 23 -5.77 15.43 -10.76
N TYR A 24 -4.71 15.82 -10.05
CA TYR A 24 -3.33 15.71 -10.55
C TYR A 24 -2.92 14.25 -10.74
N VAL A 25 -3.25 13.39 -9.76
CA VAL A 25 -2.98 11.95 -9.83
C VAL A 25 -3.71 11.32 -11.01
N GLN A 26 -4.99 11.66 -11.21
CA GLN A 26 -5.80 11.10 -12.28
C GLN A 26 -5.26 11.46 -13.67
N GLU A 27 -4.92 12.73 -13.91
CA GLU A 27 -4.44 13.17 -15.22
C GLU A 27 -2.98 12.77 -15.49
N GLN A 28 -2.07 12.98 -14.53
CA GLN A 28 -0.63 12.84 -14.76
C GLN A 28 -0.11 11.43 -14.51
N ILE A 29 -0.79 10.62 -13.70
CA ILE A 29 -0.32 9.30 -13.30
C ILE A 29 -1.14 8.20 -13.96
N ILE A 30 -2.47 8.29 -13.90
CA ILE A 30 -3.37 7.26 -14.46
C ILE A 30 -3.49 7.43 -15.97
N VAL A 31 -3.95 8.59 -16.44
CA VAL A 31 -4.19 8.84 -17.88
C VAL A 31 -2.90 8.86 -18.69
N SER A 32 -1.78 9.32 -18.13
CA SER A 32 -0.49 9.31 -18.84
C SER A 32 0.03 7.90 -19.15
N GLY A 33 -0.48 6.85 -18.48
CA GLY A 33 -0.09 5.45 -18.68
C GLY A 33 1.36 5.11 -18.31
N ARG A 34 2.11 6.09 -17.80
CA ARG A 34 3.55 6.01 -17.55
C ARG A 34 3.90 5.24 -16.28
N TYR A 35 2.93 5.08 -15.38
CA TYR A 35 3.08 4.36 -14.11
C TYR A 35 1.97 3.31 -13.93
N PRO A 36 1.97 2.24 -14.73
CA PRO A 36 0.88 1.27 -14.75
C PRO A 36 0.68 0.55 -13.41
N TYR A 37 1.76 0.26 -12.69
CA TYR A 37 1.68 -0.38 -11.36
C TYR A 37 1.15 0.55 -10.28
N LEU A 38 1.48 1.84 -10.36
CA LEU A 38 0.98 2.85 -9.42
C LEU A 38 -0.49 3.16 -9.69
N ALA A 39 -0.87 3.34 -10.96
CA ALA A 39 -2.26 3.51 -11.35
C ALA A 39 -3.11 2.32 -10.93
N ARG A 40 -2.59 1.10 -11.09
CA ARG A 40 -3.24 -0.12 -10.63
C ARG A 40 -3.38 -0.14 -9.11
N ALA A 41 -2.32 0.14 -8.35
CA ALA A 41 -2.38 0.18 -6.90
C ALA A 41 -3.38 1.21 -6.37
N LEU A 42 -3.49 2.39 -7.01
CA LEU A 42 -4.43 3.44 -6.62
C LEU A 42 -5.89 3.13 -6.97
N VAL A 43 -6.14 2.33 -8.00
CA VAL A 43 -7.49 1.90 -8.41
C VAL A 43 -7.93 0.64 -7.66
N GLU A 44 -6.98 -0.27 -7.39
CA GLU A 44 -7.18 -1.48 -6.59
C GLU A 44 -7.03 -1.22 -5.08
N ASP A 45 -6.82 0.03 -4.67
CA ASP A 45 -6.93 0.46 -3.28
C ASP A 45 -8.41 0.36 -2.89
N GLU A 46 -8.86 -0.87 -2.65
CA GLU A 46 -9.99 -1.11 -1.77
C GLU A 46 -9.66 -0.39 -0.46
N GLU A 47 -10.55 0.49 -0.04
CA GLU A 47 -10.49 1.19 1.24
C GLU A 47 -10.58 0.15 2.37
N ARG A 48 -9.46 -0.52 2.62
CA ARG A 48 -9.32 -1.56 3.63
C ARG A 48 -9.20 -0.88 4.96
N SER A 49 -9.93 -1.39 5.94
CA SER A 49 -9.71 -1.00 7.32
C SER A 49 -8.25 -1.31 7.73
N LEU A 50 -7.78 -0.62 8.78
CA LEU A 50 -6.44 -0.85 9.33
C LEU A 50 -6.24 -2.33 9.73
N ASP A 51 -7.28 -2.95 10.28
CA ASP A 51 -7.25 -4.36 10.68
C ASP A 51 -7.10 -5.30 9.47
N GLU A 52 -7.85 -5.05 8.39
CA GLU A 52 -7.75 -5.83 7.15
C GLU A 52 -6.38 -5.67 6.49
N THR A 53 -5.83 -4.46 6.49
CA THR A 53 -4.48 -4.17 5.97
C THR A 53 -3.41 -4.90 6.78
N PHE A 54 -3.53 -4.86 8.11
CA PHE A 54 -2.61 -5.57 9.00
C PHE A 54 -2.67 -7.09 8.79
N LEU A 55 -3.88 -7.66 8.77
CA LEU A 55 -4.08 -9.09 8.56
C LEU A 55 -3.58 -9.54 7.19
N PHE A 56 -3.82 -8.75 6.15
CA PHE A 56 -3.30 -9.01 4.82
C PHE A 56 -1.77 -9.08 4.82
N GLY A 57 -1.10 -8.06 5.37
CA GLY A 57 0.36 -8.02 5.46
C GLY A 57 0.93 -9.19 6.27
N LEU A 58 0.32 -9.49 7.42
CA LEU A 58 0.74 -10.59 8.29
C LEU A 58 0.60 -11.95 7.59
N THR A 59 -0.50 -12.18 6.89
CA THR A 59 -0.73 -13.41 6.14
C THR A 59 0.35 -13.62 5.10
N ARG A 60 0.64 -12.59 4.30
CA ARG A 60 1.68 -12.65 3.26
C ARG A 60 3.08 -12.90 3.83
N LEU A 61 3.39 -12.29 4.98
CA LEU A 61 4.66 -12.52 5.68
C LEU A 61 4.80 -13.98 6.13
N LEU A 62 3.77 -14.52 6.77
CA LEU A 62 3.77 -15.90 7.26
C LEU A 62 3.82 -16.92 6.11
N GLU A 63 3.11 -16.67 5.01
CA GLU A 63 3.21 -17.47 3.78
C GLU A 63 4.65 -17.50 3.24
N GLY A 64 5.33 -16.36 3.21
CA GLY A 64 6.72 -16.28 2.77
C GLY A 64 7.68 -17.07 3.65
N ILE A 65 7.52 -16.97 4.99
CA ILE A 65 8.32 -17.74 5.95
C ILE A 65 8.06 -19.24 5.78
N ALA A 66 6.80 -19.65 5.63
CA ALA A 66 6.45 -21.05 5.41
C ALA A 66 7.06 -21.59 4.11
N ALA A 67 6.97 -20.84 3.01
CA ALA A 67 7.56 -21.21 1.73
C ALA A 67 9.10 -21.34 1.82
N TYR A 68 9.75 -20.42 2.54
CA TYR A 68 11.19 -20.48 2.79
C TYR A 68 11.58 -21.71 3.62
N ALA A 69 10.84 -21.98 4.70
CA ALA A 69 11.08 -23.14 5.55
C ALA A 69 10.96 -24.46 4.77
N VAL A 70 9.90 -24.61 3.96
CA VAL A 70 9.72 -25.77 3.07
C VAL A 70 10.89 -25.90 2.08
N SER A 71 11.29 -24.79 1.46
CA SER A 71 12.39 -24.78 0.49
C SER A 71 13.75 -25.11 1.14
N SER A 72 13.97 -24.67 2.38
CA SER A 72 15.19 -24.96 3.14
C SER A 72 15.30 -26.44 3.53
N SER A 73 14.19 -27.08 3.91
CA SER A 73 14.15 -28.51 4.21
C SER A 73 14.48 -29.35 2.98
N PHE A 74 13.95 -28.97 1.81
CA PHE A 74 14.30 -29.61 0.53
C PHE A 74 15.77 -29.44 0.12
N ASN A 75 16.43 -28.35 0.52
CA ASN A 75 17.83 -28.09 0.19
C ASN A 75 18.81 -28.82 1.14
N GLN A 76 18.34 -29.27 2.31
CA GLN A 76 19.14 -29.99 3.31
C GLN A 76 19.28 -31.50 2.99
N GLU A 77 18.35 -32.07 2.21
CA GLU A 77 18.31 -33.50 1.84
C GLU A 77 18.99 -33.81 0.48
N ARG A 78 19.70 -32.84 -0.11
CA ARG A 78 20.31 -32.91 -1.44
C ARG A 78 21.82 -33.10 -1.44
#